data_AF-A0A3N5X954-F1
#
_entry.id   AF-A0A3N5X954-F1
#
_cell.length_a   1.000
_cell.length_b   1.000
_cell.length_c   1.000
_cell.angle_alpha   90.00
_cell.angle_beta   90.00
_cell.angle_gamma   90.00
#
_symmetry.space_group_name_H-M   'P 1'
#
loop_
_entity.id
_entity.type
_entity.pdbx_description
1 polymer ?
#
loop_
_entity_poly.entity_id
_entity_poly.type
_entity_poly.pdbx_seq_one_letter_code
_entity_poly.pdbx_strand_id
1 'polypeptide(L)'
;MKPQPTTPPIFANLSIPAGFSFDDLQQMHAAALRVLDQLGISVENPIALDALRAAGARLEGTRAYFRPEFVQECLAVMQAQWAAESVPAKPRERLTFGVGDMCQYYHNPHNDEIEIMTTANVIEATKAVQAMGESGLGSYVPGVPRDVPAQLQAIVEYRIGAEFTRGGPTL
;
A
#
# COMPACT_ATOMS: atom_id res chain seq x y z
N MET A 1 5.01 -6.58 49.05
CA MET A 1 4.21 -6.26 47.85
C MET A 1 5.16 -6.34 46.65
N LYS A 2 5.08 -7.38 45.81
CA LYS A 2 5.97 -7.51 44.64
C LYS A 2 5.46 -6.59 43.53
N PRO A 3 6.32 -5.81 42.85
CA PRO A 3 5.90 -5.00 41.72
C PRO A 3 5.42 -5.91 40.59
N GLN A 4 4.24 -5.59 40.06
CA GLN A 4 3.65 -6.25 38.91
C GLN A 4 4.55 -5.99 37.69
N PRO A 5 4.88 -6.98 36.85
CA PRO A 5 5.65 -6.74 35.65
C PRO A 5 4.85 -5.78 34.76
N THR A 6 5.39 -4.60 34.51
CA THR A 6 4.83 -3.66 33.56
C THR A 6 4.92 -4.30 32.19
N THR A 7 3.80 -4.77 31.67
CA THR A 7 3.69 -5.14 30.25
C THR A 7 4.22 -3.94 29.46
N PRO A 8 5.32 -4.07 28.70
CA PRO A 8 5.75 -2.96 27.86
C PRO A 8 4.59 -2.62 26.92
N PRO A 9 4.30 -1.34 26.67
CA PRO A 9 3.28 -0.99 25.69
C PRO A 9 3.61 -1.73 24.40
N ILE A 10 2.60 -2.38 23.80
CA ILE A 10 2.70 -3.15 22.54
C ILE A 10 3.32 -2.31 21.41
N PHE A 11 3.42 -0.99 21.60
CA PHE A 11 3.96 -0.01 20.67
C PHE A 11 5.30 0.55 21.17
N ALA A 12 6.29 -0.31 21.36
CA ALA A 12 7.68 0.12 21.40
C ALA A 12 8.12 0.41 19.95
N ASN A 13 8.52 1.65 19.69
CA ASN A 13 9.17 2.17 18.47
C ASN A 13 9.21 1.20 17.26
N LEU A 14 8.19 1.25 16.39
CA LEU A 14 8.07 0.41 15.17
C LEU A 14 9.10 0.73 14.08
N SER A 15 10.06 1.63 14.32
CA SER A 15 11.06 2.01 13.31
C SER A 15 12.11 0.93 13.05
N ILE A 16 12.24 -0.07 13.93
CA ILE A 16 13.02 -1.28 13.66
C ILE A 16 12.08 -2.47 13.85
N PRO A 17 11.79 -3.25 12.80
CA PRO A 17 11.02 -4.47 12.93
C PRO A 17 11.68 -5.40 13.96
N ALA A 18 10.91 -5.90 14.92
CA ALA A 18 11.42 -6.80 15.93
C ALA A 18 12.12 -8.01 15.27
N GLY A 19 13.34 -8.32 15.72
CA GLY A 19 14.13 -9.45 15.20
C GLY A 19 15.21 -9.10 14.19
N PHE A 20 15.40 -7.83 13.82
CA PHE A 20 16.50 -7.39 12.96
C PHE A 20 17.42 -6.40 13.65
N SER A 21 18.73 -6.56 13.48
CA SER A 21 19.72 -5.55 13.85
C SER A 21 19.83 -4.48 12.75
N PHE A 22 20.48 -3.36 13.08
CA PHE A 22 20.79 -2.35 12.07
C PHE A 22 21.68 -2.91 10.95
N ASP A 23 22.64 -3.78 11.29
CA ASP A 23 23.52 -4.42 10.31
C ASP A 23 22.74 -5.35 9.38
N ASP A 24 21.73 -6.07 9.89
CA ASP A 24 20.85 -6.90 9.05
C ASP A 24 20.09 -6.03 8.03
N LEU A 25 19.58 -4.88 8.47
CA LEU A 25 18.88 -3.93 7.58
C LEU A 25 19.83 -3.36 6.51
N GLN A 26 21.08 -3.03 6.86
CA GLN A 26 22.08 -2.58 5.90
C GLN A 26 22.43 -3.68 4.88
N GLN A 27 22.54 -4.94 5.34
CA GLN A 27 22.79 -6.07 4.45
C GLN A 27 21.62 -6.32 3.49
N MET A 28 20.37 -6.26 3.98
CA MET A 28 19.17 -6.37 3.16
C MET A 28 19.09 -5.25 2.10
N HIS A 29 19.39 -4.01 2.51
CA HIS A 29 19.43 -2.87 1.61
C HIS A 29 20.49 -3.04 0.51
N ALA A 30 21.72 -3.40 0.89
CA ALA A 30 22.79 -3.67 -0.06
C ALA A 30 22.44 -4.83 -1.02
N ALA A 31 21.75 -5.87 -0.52
CA ALA A 31 21.28 -6.98 -1.35
C ALA A 31 20.21 -6.53 -2.36
N ALA A 32 19.25 -5.71 -1.94
CA ALA A 32 18.23 -5.16 -2.83
C ALA A 32 18.86 -4.31 -3.96
N LEU A 33 19.84 -3.46 -3.64
CA LEU A 33 20.56 -2.68 -4.66
C LEU A 33 21.29 -3.57 -5.67
N ARG A 34 21.96 -4.63 -5.21
CA ARG A 34 22.60 -5.60 -6.11
C ARG A 34 21.60 -6.29 -7.03
N VAL A 35 20.43 -6.65 -6.53
CA VAL A 35 19.36 -7.25 -7.35
C VAL A 35 18.93 -6.28 -8.45
N LEU A 36 18.71 -5.01 -8.13
CA LEU A 36 18.30 -4.01 -9.12
C LEU A 36 19.38 -3.74 -10.18
N ASP A 37 20.66 -3.79 -9.80
CA ASP A 37 21.79 -3.57 -10.71
C ASP A 37 22.08 -4.77 -11.63
N GLN A 38 22.06 -5.98 -11.06
CA GLN A 38 22.50 -7.20 -11.73
C GLN A 38 21.37 -7.96 -12.41
N LEU A 39 20.17 -7.98 -11.80
CA LEU A 39 19.00 -8.70 -12.33
C LEU A 39 18.01 -7.74 -12.99
N GLY A 40 17.83 -6.54 -12.45
CA GLY A 40 16.91 -5.54 -12.98
C GLY A 40 15.42 -5.95 -12.89
N ILE A 41 14.57 -5.13 -13.50
CA ILE A 41 13.10 -5.27 -13.51
C ILE A 41 12.61 -5.36 -14.96
N SER A 42 11.67 -6.27 -15.23
CA SER A 42 10.99 -6.33 -16.54
C SER A 42 9.92 -5.24 -16.62
N VAL A 43 9.96 -4.44 -17.68
CA VAL A 43 9.05 -3.33 -17.96
C VAL A 43 8.51 -3.51 -19.37
N GLU A 44 7.22 -3.86 -19.48
CA GLU A 44 6.57 -4.10 -20.77
C GLU A 44 5.97 -2.84 -21.39
N ASN A 45 5.80 -1.78 -20.60
CA ASN A 45 5.25 -0.52 -21.08
C ASN A 45 6.34 0.30 -21.82
N PRO A 46 6.17 0.59 -23.12
CA PRO A 46 7.18 1.30 -23.90
C PRO A 46 7.39 2.74 -23.45
N ILE A 47 6.34 3.43 -22.98
CA ILE A 47 6.44 4.79 -22.44
C ILE A 47 7.29 4.79 -21.17
N ALA A 48 7.11 3.80 -20.30
CA ALA A 48 7.92 3.65 -19.11
C ALA A 48 9.38 3.32 -19.45
N LEU A 49 9.64 2.48 -20.45
CA LEU A 49 11.00 2.21 -20.92
C LEU A 49 11.68 3.47 -21.45
N ASP A 50 10.97 4.30 -22.21
CA ASP A 50 11.53 5.55 -22.73
C ASP A 50 11.85 6.54 -21.61
N ALA A 51 10.96 6.67 -20.63
CA ALA A 51 11.19 7.48 -19.44
C ALA A 51 12.40 6.98 -18.63
N LEU A 52 12.53 5.67 -18.42
CA LEU A 52 13.66 5.06 -17.72
C LEU A 52 14.98 5.28 -18.47
N ARG A 53 14.97 5.16 -19.80
CA ARG A 53 16.13 5.47 -20.64
C ARG A 53 16.57 6.92 -20.49
N ALA A 54 15.60 7.85 -20.56
CA ALA A 54 15.86 9.28 -20.40
C ALA A 54 16.39 9.63 -19.00
N ALA A 55 15.94 8.90 -17.96
CA ALA A 55 16.43 9.02 -16.59
C ALA A 55 17.83 8.40 -16.38
N GLY A 56 18.39 7.71 -17.36
CA GLY A 56 19.74 7.13 -17.28
C GLY A 56 19.78 5.69 -16.76
N ALA A 57 18.65 4.98 -16.72
CA ALA A 57 18.65 3.54 -16.44
C ALA A 57 19.26 2.76 -17.62
N ARG A 58 20.00 1.69 -17.32
CA ARG A 58 20.54 0.79 -18.35
C ARG A 58 19.42 -0.15 -18.79
N LEU A 59 19.18 -0.26 -20.10
CA LEU A 59 18.11 -1.11 -20.64
C LEU A 59 18.66 -2.19 -21.56
N GLU A 60 18.11 -3.41 -21.45
CA GLU A 60 18.33 -4.50 -22.39
C GLU A 60 16.96 -5.11 -22.77
N GLY A 61 16.47 -4.78 -23.97
CA GLY A 61 15.11 -5.14 -24.38
C GLY A 61 14.07 -4.48 -23.45
N THR A 62 13.24 -5.30 -22.80
CA THR A 62 12.24 -4.87 -21.82
C THR A 62 12.78 -4.83 -20.39
N ARG A 63 14.06 -5.15 -20.15
CA ARG A 63 14.63 -5.20 -18.81
C ARG A 63 15.39 -3.93 -18.48
N ALA A 64 15.06 -3.32 -17.34
CA ALA A 64 15.70 -2.13 -16.80
C ALA A 64 16.60 -2.47 -15.61
N TYR A 65 17.83 -2.00 -15.63
CA TYR A 65 18.83 -2.19 -14.57
C TYR A 65 19.18 -0.85 -13.94
N PHE A 66 19.33 -0.85 -12.63
CA PHE A 66 19.49 0.36 -11.83
C PHE A 66 20.77 0.30 -11.02
N ARG A 67 21.70 1.21 -11.30
CA ARG A 67 22.93 1.32 -10.51
C ARG A 67 22.60 1.72 -9.07
N PRO A 68 23.32 1.21 -8.06
CA PRO A 68 23.06 1.54 -6.67
C PRO A 68 23.02 3.05 -6.40
N GLU A 69 23.92 3.82 -7.01
CA GLU A 69 24.01 5.28 -6.82
C GLU A 69 22.78 5.99 -7.35
N PHE A 70 22.30 5.59 -8.54
CA PHE A 70 21.08 6.14 -9.14
C PHE A 70 19.86 5.91 -8.24
N VAL A 71 19.72 4.71 -7.67
CA VAL A 71 18.63 4.41 -6.73
C VAL A 71 18.74 5.27 -5.47
N GLN A 72 19.94 5.45 -4.91
CA GLN A 72 20.13 6.31 -3.73
C GLN A 72 19.78 7.77 -4.01
N GLU A 73 20.16 8.30 -5.17
CA GLU A 73 19.83 9.66 -5.59
C GLU A 73 18.31 9.86 -5.68
N CYS A 74 17.59 8.93 -6.31
CA CYS A 74 16.13 8.97 -6.37
C CYS A 74 15.49 8.90 -4.97
N LEU A 75 15.98 8.01 -4.10
CA LEU A 75 15.47 7.89 -2.73
C LEU A 75 15.70 9.18 -1.94
N ALA A 76 16.86 9.83 -2.08
CA ALA A 76 17.15 11.09 -1.41
C ALA A 76 16.17 12.21 -1.83
N VAL A 77 15.84 12.29 -3.13
CA VAL A 77 14.84 13.24 -3.64
C VAL A 77 13.46 12.95 -3.03
N MET A 78 13.03 11.70 -3.03
CA MET A 78 11.73 11.31 -2.45
C MET A 78 11.66 11.59 -0.95
N GLN A 79 12.74 11.30 -0.21
CA GLN A 79 12.82 11.58 1.22
C GLN A 79 12.74 13.09 1.51
N ALA A 80 13.39 13.93 0.69
CA ALA A 80 13.30 15.38 0.83
C ALA A 80 11.87 15.90 0.55
N GLN A 81 11.20 15.34 -0.46
CA GLN A 81 9.80 15.66 -0.77
C GLN A 81 8.87 15.26 0.37
N TRP A 82 8.98 14.03 0.87
CA TRP A 82 8.19 13.56 2.01
C TRP A 82 8.44 14.38 3.26
N ALA A 83 9.69 14.79 3.52
CA ALA A 83 9.98 15.67 4.65
C ALA A 83 9.31 17.04 4.49
N ALA A 84 9.26 17.59 3.27
CA ALA A 84 8.61 18.87 2.98
C ALA A 84 7.06 18.79 3.04
N GLU A 85 6.47 17.68 2.62
CA GLU A 85 5.02 17.44 2.63
C GLU A 85 4.51 16.92 3.98
N SER A 86 5.41 16.40 4.82
CA SER A 86 5.03 15.89 6.13
C SER A 86 4.56 17.04 7.05
N VAL A 87 3.25 17.09 7.28
CA VAL A 87 2.75 17.58 8.58
C VAL A 87 3.38 16.68 9.63
N PRO A 88 4.05 17.21 10.68
CA PRO A 88 4.74 16.37 11.66
C PRO A 88 3.79 15.27 12.12
N ALA A 89 4.16 14.03 11.80
CA ALA A 89 3.34 12.89 12.11
C ALA A 89 3.15 12.89 13.62
N LYS A 90 1.93 13.21 14.08
CA LYS A 90 1.57 12.89 15.47
C LYS A 90 1.89 11.41 15.62
N PRO A 91 2.65 11.00 16.66
CA PRO A 91 2.91 9.60 16.92
C PRO A 91 1.58 8.87 16.78
N ARG A 92 1.48 7.90 15.87
CA ARG A 92 0.22 7.17 15.70
C ARG A 92 0.02 6.37 16.98
N GLU A 93 -0.77 6.93 17.89
CA GLU A 93 -1.11 6.32 19.19
C GLU A 93 -1.90 5.02 19.00
N ARG A 94 -2.39 4.76 17.78
CA ARG A 94 -3.19 3.60 17.39
C ARG A 94 -2.75 3.04 16.04
N LEU A 95 -2.75 1.71 15.94
CA LEU A 95 -2.66 1.01 14.67
C LEU A 95 -3.91 1.30 13.84
N THR A 96 -3.72 1.50 12.55
CA THR A 96 -4.78 1.57 11.55
C THR A 96 -4.70 0.36 10.63
N PHE A 97 -5.84 -0.15 10.21
CA PHE A 97 -5.95 -1.30 9.33
C PHE A 97 -6.52 -0.87 7.98
N GLY A 98 -5.87 -1.32 6.91
CA GLY A 98 -6.41 -1.30 5.56
C GLY A 98 -7.24 -2.55 5.31
N VAL A 99 -8.37 -2.43 4.61
CA VAL A 99 -9.00 -3.59 3.98
C VAL A 99 -8.48 -3.76 2.57
N GLY A 100 -8.36 -5.02 2.15
CA GLY A 100 -7.86 -5.37 0.83
C GLY A 100 -8.66 -4.70 -0.27
N ASP A 101 -7.93 -4.05 -1.18
CA ASP A 101 -8.46 -3.52 -2.42
C ASP A 101 -8.68 -4.68 -3.42
N MET A 102 -9.57 -4.49 -4.38
CA MET A 102 -9.76 -5.38 -5.52
C MET A 102 -10.28 -6.80 -5.21
N CYS A 103 -10.85 -7.04 -4.03
CA CYS A 103 -11.55 -8.29 -3.73
C CYS A 103 -12.62 -8.60 -4.79
N GLN A 104 -12.68 -9.85 -5.26
CA GLN A 104 -13.62 -10.30 -6.30
C GLN A 104 -14.79 -11.11 -5.71
N TYR A 105 -14.62 -11.60 -4.49
CA TYR A 105 -15.58 -12.41 -3.77
C TYR A 105 -15.96 -11.72 -2.46
N TYR A 106 -17.20 -11.92 -2.06
CA TYR A 106 -17.79 -11.38 -0.85
C TYR A 106 -18.15 -12.52 0.08
N HIS A 107 -17.61 -12.51 1.29
CA HIS A 107 -18.09 -13.38 2.36
C HIS A 107 -19.30 -12.69 2.99
N ASN A 108 -20.48 -13.23 2.70
CA ASN A 108 -21.75 -12.63 3.08
C ASN A 108 -22.00 -12.84 4.59
N PRO A 109 -22.06 -11.77 5.40
CA PRO A 109 -22.16 -11.88 6.85
C PRO A 109 -23.54 -12.34 7.33
N HIS A 110 -24.54 -12.40 6.45
CA HIS A 110 -25.92 -12.76 6.80
C HIS A 110 -26.21 -14.25 6.61
N ASN A 111 -25.47 -14.93 5.75
CA ASN A 111 -25.67 -16.35 5.42
C ASN A 111 -24.39 -17.18 5.45
N ASP A 112 -23.23 -16.57 5.70
CA ASP A 112 -21.90 -17.20 5.76
C ASP A 112 -21.38 -17.76 4.41
N GLU A 113 -22.05 -17.45 3.30
CA GLU A 113 -21.66 -17.92 1.95
C GLU A 113 -20.59 -17.02 1.31
N ILE A 114 -19.78 -17.61 0.41
CA ILE A 114 -18.84 -16.86 -0.43
C ILE A 114 -19.46 -16.66 -1.81
N GLU A 115 -19.73 -15.40 -2.14
CA GLU A 115 -20.44 -15.00 -3.35
C GLU A 115 -19.52 -14.16 -4.26
N ILE A 116 -19.86 -14.07 -5.55
CA ILE A 116 -19.22 -13.08 -6.44
C ILE A 116 -19.65 -11.68 -5.99
N MET A 117 -18.73 -10.73 -5.95
CA MET A 117 -19.08 -9.36 -5.56
C MET A 117 -20.07 -8.72 -6.53
N THR A 118 -21.21 -8.28 -6.00
CA THR A 118 -22.16 -7.42 -6.70
C THR A 118 -21.93 -5.96 -6.31
N THR A 119 -22.49 -5.03 -7.07
CA THR A 119 -22.52 -3.62 -6.73
C THR A 119 -23.13 -3.40 -5.34
N ALA A 120 -24.18 -4.16 -4.99
CA ALA A 120 -24.82 -4.08 -3.68
C ALA A 120 -23.86 -4.49 -2.55
N ASN A 121 -23.15 -5.61 -2.71
CA ASN A 121 -22.21 -6.12 -1.69
C ASN A 121 -21.02 -5.16 -1.51
N VAL A 122 -20.51 -4.56 -2.60
CA VAL A 122 -19.45 -3.54 -2.53
C VAL A 122 -19.94 -2.31 -1.77
N ILE A 123 -21.16 -1.83 -2.03
CA ILE A 123 -21.75 -0.70 -1.29
C ILE A 123 -21.89 -1.01 0.20
N GLU A 124 -22.36 -2.21 0.55
CA GLU A 124 -22.49 -2.64 1.95
C GLU A 124 -21.11 -2.67 2.64
N ALA A 125 -20.11 -3.28 2.00
CA ALA A 125 -18.76 -3.36 2.53
C ALA A 125 -18.12 -1.97 2.69
N THR A 126 -18.31 -1.06 1.72
CA THR A 126 -17.85 0.35 1.82
C THR A 126 -18.46 1.05 3.02
N LYS A 127 -19.77 0.89 3.25
CA LYS A 127 -20.45 1.48 4.42
C LYS A 127 -19.94 0.90 5.74
N ALA A 128 -19.66 -0.41 5.78
CA ALA A 128 -19.10 -1.06 6.96
C ALA A 128 -17.70 -0.49 7.29
N VAL A 129 -16.83 -0.36 6.30
CA VAL A 129 -15.50 0.26 6.46
C VAL A 129 -15.62 1.70 6.94
N GLN A 130 -16.49 2.49 6.31
CA GLN A 130 -16.73 3.88 6.69
C GLN A 130 -17.24 4.02 8.14
N ALA A 131 -18.09 3.10 8.59
CA ALA A 131 -18.60 3.07 9.98
C ALA A 131 -17.51 2.73 11.00
N MET A 132 -16.50 1.94 10.59
CA MET A 132 -15.39 1.51 11.44
C MET A 132 -14.19 2.48 11.43
N GLY A 133 -14.30 3.62 10.72
CA GLY A 133 -13.25 4.65 10.61
C GLY A 133 -12.69 5.11 11.96
N GLU A 134 -13.56 5.34 12.95
CA GLU A 134 -13.14 5.77 14.30
C GLU A 134 -12.39 4.68 15.08
N SER A 135 -12.58 3.42 14.70
CA SER A 135 -11.87 2.26 15.25
C SER A 135 -10.52 2.01 14.55
N GLY A 136 -10.14 2.86 13.58
CA GLY A 136 -8.89 2.76 12.85
C GLY A 136 -8.94 1.85 11.62
N LEU A 137 -10.13 1.39 11.19
CA LEU A 137 -10.28 0.69 9.91
C LEU A 137 -10.51 1.72 8.80
N GLY A 138 -9.72 1.67 7.73
CA GLY A 138 -9.86 2.60 6.62
C GLY A 138 -9.55 1.95 5.28
N SER A 139 -10.34 2.25 4.27
CA SER A 139 -10.06 2.02 2.85
C SER A 139 -11.08 2.82 2.05
N TYR A 140 -10.82 3.02 0.76
CA TYR A 140 -11.75 3.70 -0.12
C TYR A 140 -12.94 2.80 -0.47
N VAL A 141 -12.73 1.78 -1.30
CA VAL A 141 -13.77 0.83 -1.68
C VAL A 141 -13.19 -0.59 -1.61
N PRO A 142 -13.76 -1.49 -0.78
CA PRO A 142 -13.13 -2.77 -0.48
C PRO A 142 -13.56 -3.86 -1.45
N GLY A 143 -13.39 -3.65 -2.76
CA GLY A 143 -13.66 -4.68 -3.77
C GLY A 143 -14.21 -4.18 -5.10
N VAL A 144 -14.45 -5.13 -6.01
CA VAL A 144 -14.81 -4.84 -7.41
C VAL A 144 -16.20 -5.38 -7.74
N PRO A 145 -17.13 -4.54 -8.23
CA PRO A 145 -18.45 -5.01 -8.66
C PRO A 145 -18.33 -5.87 -9.92
N ARG A 146 -18.84 -7.09 -9.89
CA ARG A 146 -18.76 -8.05 -11.02
C ARG A 146 -20.07 -8.22 -11.78
N ASP A 147 -21.13 -7.55 -11.34
CA ASP A 147 -22.42 -7.45 -11.99
C ASP A 147 -22.49 -6.32 -13.04
N VAL A 148 -21.35 -5.70 -13.36
CA VAL A 148 -21.20 -4.68 -14.40
C VAL A 148 -20.13 -5.09 -15.42
N PRO A 149 -20.18 -4.58 -16.67
CA PRO A 149 -19.12 -4.77 -17.65
C PRO A 149 -17.74 -4.41 -17.08
N ALA A 150 -16.71 -5.20 -17.41
CA ALA A 150 -15.36 -5.04 -16.87
C ALA A 150 -14.81 -3.60 -17.03
N GLN A 151 -15.12 -2.96 -18.16
CA GLN A 151 -14.71 -1.59 -18.47
C GLN A 151 -15.34 -0.53 -17.56
N LEU A 152 -16.45 -0.86 -16.90
CA LEU A 152 -17.17 0.03 -16.00
C LEU A 152 -16.84 -0.21 -14.53
N GLN A 153 -16.14 -1.29 -14.19
CA GLN A 153 -15.88 -1.68 -12.80
C GLN A 153 -15.20 -0.57 -12.00
N ALA A 154 -14.10 -0.01 -12.51
CA ALA A 154 -13.38 1.08 -11.86
C ALA A 154 -14.21 2.37 -11.73
N ILE A 155 -15.05 2.67 -12.73
CA ILE A 155 -15.93 3.86 -12.69
C ILE A 155 -17.03 3.67 -11.63
N VAL A 156 -17.60 2.47 -11.55
CA VAL A 156 -18.63 2.13 -10.56
C VAL A 156 -18.01 2.12 -9.16
N GLU A 157 -16.82 1.56 -8.98
CA GLU A 157 -16.07 1.62 -7.74
C GLU A 157 -15.82 3.07 -7.30
N TYR A 158 -15.29 3.91 -8.19
CA TYR A 158 -15.10 5.33 -7.93
C TYR A 158 -16.40 6.04 -7.53
N ARG A 159 -17.50 5.74 -8.21
CA ARG A 159 -18.82 6.28 -7.88
C ARG A 159 -19.26 5.85 -6.48
N ILE A 160 -19.12 4.57 -6.13
CA ILE A 160 -19.44 4.04 -4.79
C ILE A 160 -18.63 4.77 -3.73
N GLY A 161 -17.32 4.91 -3.93
CA GLY A 161 -16.47 5.61 -2.98
C GLY A 161 -16.87 7.07 -2.81
N ALA A 162 -17.14 7.78 -3.90
CA ALA A 162 -17.60 9.17 -3.86
C ALA A 162 -18.98 9.34 -3.18
N GLU A 163 -19.88 8.36 -3.29
CA GLU A 163 -21.22 8.42 -2.70
C GLU A 163 -21.24 7.99 -1.22
N PHE A 164 -20.41 7.02 -0.82
CA PHE A 164 -20.54 6.33 0.48
C PHE A 164 -19.36 6.50 1.44
N THR A 165 -18.28 7.18 1.03
CA THR A 165 -17.16 7.50 1.93
C THR A 165 -17.08 9.00 2.24
N ARG A 166 -16.44 9.34 3.36
CA ARG A 166 -16.08 10.72 3.70
C ARG A 166 -14.63 10.96 3.29
N GLY A 167 -14.41 11.78 2.27
CA GLY A 167 -13.08 12.11 1.76
C GLY A 167 -12.92 11.75 0.28
N GLY A 168 -11.76 12.05 -0.28
CA GLY A 168 -11.41 11.62 -1.63
C GLY A 168 -10.82 10.20 -1.64
N PRO A 169 -10.63 9.61 -2.83
CA PRO A 169 -9.75 8.44 -2.98
C PRO A 169 -8.32 8.87 -2.63
N THR A 170 -7.95 8.68 -1.37
CA THR A 170 -6.57 8.82 -0.92
C THR A 170 -6.10 7.46 -0.45
N LEU A 171 -5.22 6.86 -1.25
CA LEU A 171 -4.15 6.01 -0.74
C LEU A 171 -3.28 6.82 0.24
#